data_AF-A0A7S1B2V9-F1
#
_entry.id   AF-A0A7S1B2V9-F1
#
_cell.length_a   1.000
_cell.length_b   1.000
_cell.length_c   1.000
_cell.angle_alpha   90.00
_cell.angle_beta   90.00
_cell.angle_gamma   90.00
#
_symmetry.space_group_name_H-M   'P 1'
#
loop_
_entity.id
_entity.type
_entity.pdbx_description
1 polymer ?
#
loop_
_entity_poly.entity_id
_entity_poly.type
_entity_poly.pdbx_seq_one_letter_code
_entity_poly.pdbx_strand_id
1 'polypeptide(L)'
;MKLYGTALVASTILLILFPSPGHCLSSLEASDVANTAQRIFRTTTAALQAPPTPLSITTTTEQILEIGDNDDFESRFTSFVLRRARSSQLNRLLRDDKETYITTATFLSSKIPRSELPNVQDIPHPQSEDIPVVFSADETDYLGRQLVPDCTVPDYQAGENVFEAILLEITRNIYAGQTGMKRNKISGIKGLIEEMQRYMLSEEGADPLKQQEVLLQTLFGLMTPVLPPFYRIFMGWKVPSKEANDPEWLINLGQRLGLEEGKSYGPAFYAPLLTSIVAPYVFGFLVGPARINLRSDGEFGGLVVNKCKFLQESGCKGMCLHSCKLPAQELFEGLGLPLRVSPNFDSQECQWSFGEAAPPVEEDSTWPQGCLNGCGTRKAVAEMRNSGVKSGELANCY
;
A
#
# COMPACT_ATOMS: atom_id res chain seq x y z
N MET A 1 42.36 -22.10 -18.42
CA MET A 1 42.23 -22.07 -16.95
C MET A 1 40.90 -21.52 -16.40
N LYS A 2 40.08 -20.77 -17.14
CA LYS A 2 38.76 -20.27 -16.64
C LYS A 2 37.60 -21.30 -16.66
N LEU A 3 37.71 -22.40 -17.42
CA LEU A 3 36.69 -23.47 -17.51
C LEU A 3 36.77 -24.53 -16.39
N TYR A 4 37.91 -24.65 -15.70
CA TYR A 4 38.08 -25.63 -14.61
C TYR A 4 37.54 -25.10 -13.26
N GLY A 5 37.44 -23.78 -13.08
CA GLY A 5 36.86 -23.17 -11.88
C GLY A 5 35.34 -23.31 -11.81
N THR A 6 34.65 -23.27 -12.96
CA THR A 6 33.18 -23.39 -13.03
C THR A 6 32.69 -24.82 -12.80
N ALA A 7 33.45 -25.83 -13.24
CA ALA A 7 33.14 -27.23 -12.96
C ALA A 7 33.26 -27.58 -11.48
N LEU A 8 34.25 -27.00 -10.77
CA LEU A 8 34.42 -27.22 -9.33
C LEU A 8 33.28 -26.59 -8.52
N VAL A 9 32.83 -25.38 -8.87
CA VAL A 9 31.69 -24.73 -8.19
C VAL A 9 30.38 -25.50 -8.43
N ALA A 10 30.14 -26.01 -9.64
CA ALA A 10 28.98 -26.85 -9.95
C ALA A 10 29.01 -28.20 -9.20
N SER A 11 30.18 -28.87 -9.12
CA SER A 11 30.34 -30.11 -8.34
C SER A 11 30.23 -29.89 -6.83
N THR A 12 30.67 -28.74 -6.32
CA THR A 12 30.58 -28.41 -4.88
C THR A 12 29.12 -28.10 -4.49
N ILE A 13 28.37 -27.42 -5.36
CA ILE A 13 26.94 -27.21 -5.19
C ILE A 13 26.20 -28.56 -5.25
N LEU A 14 26.52 -29.47 -6.19
CA LEU A 14 25.90 -30.80 -6.24
C LEU A 14 26.17 -31.66 -4.99
N LEU A 15 27.37 -31.60 -4.40
CA LEU A 15 27.69 -32.35 -3.17
C LEU A 15 26.98 -31.80 -1.93
N ILE A 16 26.61 -30.52 -1.92
CA ILE A 16 25.80 -29.90 -0.86
C ILE A 16 24.29 -30.19 -1.08
N LEU A 17 23.85 -30.40 -2.32
CA LEU A 17 22.45 -30.63 -2.71
C LEU A 17 21.92 -32.06 -2.54
N PHE A 18 22.79 -33.06 -2.28
CA PHE A 18 22.38 -34.46 -2.03
C PHE A 18 22.88 -35.00 -0.67
N PRO A 19 22.31 -34.58 0.47
CA PRO A 19 22.70 -35.12 1.77
C PRO A 19 21.67 -36.15 2.27
N SER A 20 21.63 -37.36 1.72
CA SER A 20 21.16 -38.52 2.50
C SER A 20 21.50 -39.87 1.83
N PRO A 21 22.05 -40.85 2.59
CA PRO A 21 22.29 -42.19 2.10
C PRO A 21 21.05 -43.04 2.32
N GLY A 22 20.27 -43.28 1.28
CA GLY A 22 19.20 -44.27 1.36
C GLY A 22 18.02 -43.97 0.47
N HIS A 23 18.20 -44.14 -0.84
CA HIS A 23 17.30 -44.91 -1.71
C HIS A 23 17.85 -44.87 -3.15
N CYS A 24 18.13 -46.07 -3.68
CA CYS A 24 18.42 -46.44 -5.06
C CYS A 24 18.96 -45.36 -6.03
N LEU A 25 20.25 -45.03 -5.91
CA LEU A 25 21.05 -44.47 -7.02
C LEU A 25 21.69 -45.61 -7.82
N SER A 26 20.89 -46.37 -8.56
CA SER A 26 21.42 -47.46 -9.40
C SER A 26 20.89 -47.45 -10.85
N SER A 27 20.51 -46.29 -11.39
CA SER A 27 20.15 -46.18 -12.81
C SER A 27 20.16 -44.76 -13.43
N LEU A 28 20.87 -43.77 -12.85
CA LEU A 28 21.05 -42.47 -13.51
C LEU A 28 22.47 -42.40 -14.09
N GLU A 29 22.59 -42.43 -15.42
CA GLU A 29 23.87 -42.26 -16.09
C GLU A 29 24.39 -40.83 -15.82
N ALA A 30 25.70 -40.68 -15.59
CA ALA A 30 26.32 -39.38 -15.33
C ALA A 30 26.11 -38.36 -16.48
N SER A 31 25.85 -38.86 -17.70
CA SER A 31 25.45 -38.10 -18.89
C SER A 31 24.12 -37.38 -18.72
N ASP A 32 23.10 -38.05 -18.14
CA ASP A 32 21.76 -37.50 -17.96
C ASP A 32 21.76 -36.36 -16.94
N VAL A 33 22.49 -36.55 -15.83
CA VAL A 33 22.65 -35.50 -14.79
C VAL A 33 23.37 -34.28 -15.36
N ALA A 34 24.40 -34.47 -16.19
CA ALA A 34 25.14 -33.37 -16.82
C ALA A 34 24.30 -32.60 -17.85
N ASN A 35 23.52 -33.31 -18.67
CA ASN A 35 22.63 -32.70 -19.67
C ASN A 35 21.53 -31.88 -19.00
N THR A 36 20.93 -32.42 -17.94
CA THR A 36 19.93 -31.74 -17.11
C THR A 36 20.49 -30.48 -16.48
N ALA A 37 21.66 -30.55 -15.82
CA ALA A 37 22.29 -29.38 -15.22
C ALA A 37 22.62 -28.29 -16.26
N GLN A 38 23.06 -28.68 -17.46
CA GLN A 38 23.36 -27.73 -18.54
C GLN A 38 22.10 -27.06 -19.09
N ARG A 39 20.97 -27.79 -19.16
CA ARG A 39 19.67 -27.23 -19.54
C ARG A 39 19.19 -26.20 -18.51
N ILE A 40 19.19 -26.55 -17.22
CA ILE A 40 18.81 -25.62 -16.14
C ILE A 40 19.66 -24.36 -16.21
N PHE A 41 20.99 -24.50 -16.32
CA PHE A 41 21.91 -23.36 -16.37
C PHE A 41 21.64 -22.45 -17.58
N ARG A 42 21.42 -23.01 -18.76
CA ARG A 42 21.14 -22.22 -19.97
C ARG A 42 19.82 -21.46 -19.85
N THR A 43 18.74 -22.14 -19.47
CA THR A 43 17.41 -21.53 -19.34
C THR A 43 17.42 -20.42 -18.29
N THR A 44 17.97 -20.69 -17.11
CA THR A 44 18.03 -19.72 -16.00
C THR A 44 18.91 -18.52 -16.32
N THR A 45 20.07 -18.74 -16.95
CA THR A 45 20.98 -17.65 -17.36
C THR A 45 20.34 -16.76 -18.43
N ALA A 46 19.65 -17.36 -19.41
CA ALA A 46 18.97 -16.62 -20.46
C ALA A 46 17.86 -15.72 -19.89
N ALA A 47 17.04 -16.25 -18.96
CA ALA A 47 15.99 -15.47 -18.31
C ALA A 47 16.53 -14.31 -17.48
N LEU A 48 17.63 -14.52 -16.72
CA LEU A 48 18.26 -13.47 -15.90
C LEU A 48 18.91 -12.36 -16.74
N GLN A 49 19.34 -12.66 -17.96
CA GLN A 49 19.98 -11.69 -18.87
C GLN A 49 19.01 -11.06 -19.86
N ALA A 50 17.77 -11.53 -19.93
CA ALA A 50 16.78 -11.02 -20.86
C ALA A 50 16.46 -9.53 -20.56
N PRO A 51 16.24 -8.71 -21.61
CA PRO A 51 15.82 -7.32 -21.43
C PRO A 51 14.44 -7.26 -20.77
N PRO A 52 14.05 -6.15 -20.11
CA PRO A 52 12.74 -6.01 -19.49
C PRO A 52 11.67 -5.64 -20.54
N THR A 53 11.35 -6.55 -21.47
CA THR A 53 10.33 -6.30 -22.50
C THR A 53 9.08 -7.13 -22.26
N PRO A 54 7.89 -6.68 -22.71
CA PRO A 54 6.65 -7.46 -22.57
C PRO A 54 6.76 -8.89 -23.10
N LEU A 55 7.45 -9.07 -24.23
CA LEU A 55 7.69 -10.39 -24.82
C LEU A 55 8.52 -11.28 -23.90
N SER A 56 9.64 -10.77 -23.37
CA SER A 56 10.52 -11.55 -22.49
C SER A 56 9.86 -11.96 -21.17
N ILE A 57 9.02 -11.08 -20.61
CA ILE A 57 8.25 -11.33 -19.39
C ILE A 57 7.20 -12.41 -19.67
N THR A 58 6.54 -12.33 -20.83
CA THR A 58 5.57 -13.34 -21.28
C THR A 58 6.27 -14.69 -21.46
N THR A 59 7.39 -14.75 -22.19
CA THR A 59 8.16 -15.99 -22.37
C THR A 59 8.58 -16.61 -21.04
N THR A 60 9.10 -15.80 -20.11
CA THR A 60 9.51 -16.28 -18.78
C THR A 60 8.29 -16.78 -17.99
N THR A 61 7.14 -16.12 -18.15
CA THR A 61 5.88 -16.54 -17.51
C THR A 61 5.38 -17.87 -18.07
N GLU A 62 5.38 -18.06 -19.38
CA GLU A 62 5.01 -19.35 -19.99
C GLU A 62 5.94 -20.48 -19.51
N GLN A 63 7.25 -20.24 -19.44
CA GLN A 63 8.19 -21.23 -18.91
C GLN A 63 7.90 -21.63 -17.45
N ILE A 64 7.48 -20.67 -16.60
CA ILE A 64 7.07 -20.97 -15.22
C ILE A 64 5.81 -21.83 -15.20
N LEU A 65 4.84 -21.54 -16.07
CA LEU A 65 3.59 -22.29 -16.17
C LEU A 65 3.81 -23.71 -16.71
N GLU A 66 4.71 -23.88 -17.68
CA GLU A 66 5.09 -25.19 -18.25
C GLU A 66 5.73 -26.12 -17.21
N ILE A 67 6.49 -25.57 -16.26
CA ILE A 67 7.05 -26.36 -15.14
C ILE A 67 5.95 -26.84 -14.19
N GLY A 68 4.91 -26.03 -13.99
CA GLY A 68 3.78 -26.34 -13.11
C GLY A 68 4.18 -26.53 -11.64
N ASP A 69 3.37 -27.28 -10.90
CA ASP A 69 3.57 -27.60 -9.48
C ASP A 69 4.34 -28.93 -9.28
N ASN A 70 5.34 -29.18 -10.12
CA ASN A 70 6.14 -30.39 -10.01
C ASN A 70 7.04 -30.34 -8.75
N ASP A 71 6.99 -31.40 -7.95
CA ASP A 71 7.60 -31.49 -6.62
C ASP A 71 9.10 -31.80 -6.64
N ASP A 72 9.66 -32.16 -7.80
CA ASP A 72 11.09 -32.44 -7.89
C ASP A 72 11.96 -31.17 -7.70
N PHE A 73 13.17 -31.38 -7.20
CA PHE A 73 14.08 -30.29 -6.85
C PHE A 73 14.48 -29.42 -8.06
N GLU A 74 14.68 -30.01 -9.25
CA GLU A 74 15.05 -29.27 -10.46
C GLU A 74 13.93 -28.31 -10.87
N SER A 75 12.69 -28.81 -10.88
CA SER A 75 11.50 -28.01 -11.19
C SER A 75 11.34 -26.86 -10.20
N ARG A 76 11.47 -27.12 -8.89
CA ARG A 76 11.39 -26.09 -7.84
C ARG A 76 12.47 -25.03 -7.97
N PHE A 77 13.73 -25.45 -8.18
CA PHE A 77 14.85 -24.53 -8.33
C PHE A 77 14.72 -23.69 -9.60
N THR A 78 14.37 -24.31 -10.72
CA THR A 78 14.20 -23.62 -12.01
C THR A 78 13.04 -22.63 -11.93
N SER A 79 11.89 -23.02 -11.38
CA SER A 79 10.74 -22.14 -11.16
C SER A 79 11.10 -20.97 -10.25
N PHE A 80 11.85 -21.20 -9.16
CA PHE A 80 12.32 -20.13 -8.28
C PHE A 80 13.19 -19.10 -9.03
N VAL A 81 14.18 -19.56 -9.80
CA VAL A 81 15.06 -18.65 -10.55
C VAL A 81 14.30 -17.89 -11.63
N LEU A 82 13.40 -18.55 -12.35
CA LEU A 82 12.55 -17.91 -13.36
C LEU A 82 11.60 -16.88 -12.74
N ARG A 83 10.96 -17.17 -11.60
CA ARG A 83 10.14 -16.20 -10.86
C ARG A 83 10.97 -14.99 -10.43
N ARG A 84 12.21 -15.21 -9.98
CA ARG A 84 13.12 -14.11 -9.62
C ARG A 84 13.54 -13.28 -10.82
N ALA A 85 13.79 -13.91 -11.97
CA ALA A 85 14.08 -13.25 -13.24
C ALA A 85 12.89 -12.40 -13.71
N ARG A 86 11.69 -12.99 -13.76
CA ARG A 86 10.43 -12.30 -14.08
C ARG A 86 10.19 -11.09 -13.18
N SER A 87 10.34 -11.27 -11.87
CA SER A 87 10.23 -10.16 -10.91
C SER A 87 11.25 -9.06 -11.21
N SER A 88 12.51 -9.41 -11.51
CA SER A 88 13.52 -8.43 -11.90
C SER A 88 13.16 -7.68 -13.19
N GLN A 89 12.59 -8.35 -14.19
CA GLN A 89 12.16 -7.72 -15.44
C GLN A 89 10.98 -6.79 -15.21
N LEU A 90 9.98 -7.23 -14.45
CA LEU A 90 8.81 -6.41 -14.09
C LEU A 90 9.21 -5.17 -13.28
N ASN A 91 10.13 -5.30 -12.31
CA ASN A 91 10.62 -4.16 -11.52
C ASN A 91 11.33 -3.13 -12.41
N ARG A 92 12.15 -3.58 -13.36
CA ARG A 92 12.83 -2.68 -14.30
C ARG A 92 11.84 -2.02 -15.25
N LEU A 93 10.88 -2.78 -15.78
CA LEU A 93 9.84 -2.23 -16.63
C LEU A 93 9.01 -1.17 -15.89
N LEU A 94 8.63 -1.42 -14.63
CA LEU A 94 7.92 -0.44 -13.79
C LEU A 94 8.70 0.87 -13.61
N ARG A 95 10.02 0.80 -13.43
CA ARG A 95 10.89 1.98 -13.27
C ARG A 95 11.09 2.76 -14.58
N ASP A 96 11.29 2.03 -15.67
CA ASP A 96 11.66 2.60 -16.96
C ASP A 96 10.42 3.10 -17.73
N ASP A 97 9.31 2.37 -17.67
CA ASP A 97 8.06 2.65 -18.38
C ASP A 97 6.84 2.06 -17.63
N LYS A 98 6.25 2.88 -16.75
CA LYS A 98 5.09 2.51 -15.93
C LYS A 98 3.86 2.12 -16.79
N GLU A 99 3.64 2.77 -17.93
CA GLU A 99 2.47 2.50 -18.78
C GLU A 99 2.60 1.13 -19.44
N THR A 100 3.77 0.82 -20.00
CA THR A 100 4.06 -0.51 -20.55
C THR A 100 4.05 -1.57 -19.46
N TYR A 101 4.48 -1.26 -18.24
CA TYR A 101 4.32 -2.15 -17.09
C TYR A 101 2.85 -2.47 -16.80
N ILE A 102 1.98 -1.46 -16.66
CA ILE A 102 0.55 -1.65 -16.36
C ILE A 102 -0.11 -2.52 -17.43
N THR A 103 0.11 -2.21 -18.70
CA THR A 103 -0.47 -2.98 -19.82
C THR A 103 0.02 -4.43 -19.83
N THR A 104 1.33 -4.66 -19.63
CA THR A 104 1.92 -6.01 -19.56
C THR A 104 1.38 -6.80 -18.37
N ALA A 105 1.35 -6.19 -17.19
CA ALA A 105 0.89 -6.85 -15.98
C ALA A 105 -0.63 -7.12 -16.00
N THR A 106 -1.41 -6.22 -16.60
CA THR A 106 -2.84 -6.43 -16.87
C THR A 106 -3.06 -7.60 -17.83
N PHE A 107 -2.31 -7.65 -18.94
CA PHE A 107 -2.37 -8.76 -19.90
C PHE A 107 -2.03 -10.11 -19.26
N LEU A 108 -1.07 -10.14 -18.32
CA LEU A 108 -0.62 -11.34 -17.63
C LEU A 108 -1.34 -11.58 -16.29
N SER A 109 -2.35 -10.79 -15.93
CA SER A 109 -3.00 -10.83 -14.61
C SER A 109 -3.67 -12.18 -14.28
N SER A 110 -4.11 -12.92 -15.30
CA SER A 110 -4.65 -14.28 -15.16
C SER A 110 -3.59 -15.37 -15.00
N LYS A 111 -2.33 -15.05 -15.35
CA LYS A 111 -1.18 -15.98 -15.37
C LYS A 111 -0.18 -15.73 -14.24
N ILE A 112 -0.14 -14.51 -13.72
CA ILE A 112 0.75 -14.10 -12.64
C ILE A 112 -0.10 -13.85 -11.40
N PRO A 113 0.16 -14.56 -10.29
CA PRO A 113 -0.52 -14.27 -9.03
C PRO A 113 -0.33 -12.80 -8.64
N ARG A 114 -1.39 -12.15 -8.16
CA ARG A 114 -1.37 -10.73 -7.79
C ARG A 114 -0.33 -10.41 -6.71
N SER A 115 0.03 -11.38 -5.87
CA SER A 115 1.09 -11.30 -4.86
C SER A 115 2.52 -11.29 -5.43
N GLU A 116 2.70 -11.75 -6.67
CA GLU A 116 4.00 -11.77 -7.36
C GLU A 116 4.23 -10.54 -8.24
N LEU A 117 3.20 -9.71 -8.44
CA LEU A 117 3.35 -8.42 -9.10
C LEU A 117 4.05 -7.45 -8.16
N PRO A 118 5.10 -6.76 -8.63
CA PRO A 118 5.86 -5.86 -7.77
C PRO A 118 5.15 -4.56 -7.45
N ASN A 119 4.15 -4.18 -8.25
CA ASN A 119 3.22 -3.10 -7.96
C ASN A 119 1.84 -3.44 -8.55
N VAL A 120 0.76 -3.25 -7.80
CA VAL A 120 -0.61 -3.54 -8.27
C VAL A 120 -1.45 -2.29 -8.47
N GLN A 121 -0.85 -1.11 -8.31
CA GLN A 121 -1.51 0.16 -8.57
C GLN A 121 -1.90 0.21 -10.04
N ASP A 122 -3.12 0.65 -10.31
CA ASP A 122 -3.69 0.79 -11.67
C ASP A 122 -3.85 -0.53 -12.45
N ILE A 123 -3.61 -1.69 -11.81
CA ILE A 123 -3.87 -3.02 -12.40
C ILE A 123 -5.28 -3.49 -12.01
N PRO A 124 -6.17 -3.79 -12.97
CA PRO A 124 -7.52 -4.29 -12.68
C PRO A 124 -7.50 -5.49 -11.71
N HIS A 125 -8.49 -5.55 -10.82
CA HIS A 125 -8.58 -6.63 -9.84
C HIS A 125 -9.28 -7.85 -10.49
N PRO A 126 -8.76 -9.08 -10.35
CA PRO A 126 -9.33 -10.23 -11.05
C PRO A 126 -10.78 -10.58 -10.62
N GLN A 127 -11.19 -10.11 -9.44
CA GLN A 127 -12.55 -10.30 -8.92
C GLN A 127 -13.45 -9.06 -9.10
N SER A 128 -12.96 -7.98 -9.72
CA SER A 128 -13.87 -6.89 -10.09
C SER A 128 -14.68 -7.36 -11.28
N GLU A 129 -16.00 -7.50 -11.10
CA GLU A 129 -16.89 -7.72 -12.23
C GLU A 129 -16.91 -6.47 -13.11
N ASP A 130 -16.74 -6.64 -14.42
CA ASP A 130 -17.09 -5.63 -15.43
C ASP A 130 -18.62 -5.52 -15.46
N ILE A 131 -19.20 -4.93 -14.42
CA ILE A 131 -20.63 -4.61 -14.45
C ILE A 131 -20.75 -3.53 -15.54
N PRO A 132 -21.52 -3.78 -16.63
CA PRO A 132 -21.92 -2.69 -17.49
C PRO A 132 -22.68 -1.74 -16.56
N VAL A 133 -22.10 -0.59 -16.22
CA VAL A 133 -22.54 0.70 -16.74
C VAL A 133 -24.06 0.93 -16.85
N VAL A 134 -24.95 0.18 -16.19
CA VAL A 134 -26.39 0.41 -16.24
C VAL A 134 -26.64 1.54 -15.27
N PHE A 135 -26.37 2.74 -15.76
CA PHE A 135 -26.84 3.95 -15.14
C PHE A 135 -28.36 3.88 -15.13
N SER A 136 -28.95 3.56 -13.97
CA SER A 136 -30.32 3.99 -13.73
C SER A 136 -30.30 5.52 -13.83
N ALA A 137 -31.10 6.07 -14.75
CA ALA A 137 -31.13 7.51 -15.01
C ALA A 137 -31.56 8.35 -13.78
N ASP A 138 -31.93 7.70 -12.67
CA ASP A 138 -32.49 8.30 -11.47
C ASP A 138 -31.50 8.40 -10.28
N GLU A 139 -30.27 7.90 -10.39
CA GLU A 139 -29.29 7.94 -9.29
C GLU A 139 -28.24 9.05 -9.49
N THR A 140 -28.65 10.28 -9.22
CA THR A 140 -27.76 11.45 -9.16
C THR A 140 -27.46 11.87 -7.71
N ASP A 141 -26.31 12.51 -7.51
CA ASP A 141 -26.01 13.21 -6.27
C ASP A 141 -26.82 14.52 -6.15
N TYR A 142 -26.65 15.23 -5.04
CA TYR A 142 -27.38 16.47 -4.78
C TYR A 142 -27.01 17.63 -5.72
N LEU A 143 -25.92 17.49 -6.50
CA LEU A 143 -25.47 18.41 -7.54
C LEU A 143 -25.91 17.94 -8.94
N GLY A 144 -26.71 16.86 -9.03
CA GLY A 144 -27.15 16.29 -10.30
C GLY A 144 -26.06 15.50 -11.04
N ARG A 145 -24.95 15.17 -10.38
CA ARG A 145 -23.88 14.35 -10.97
C ARG A 145 -24.20 12.87 -10.79
N GLN A 146 -23.74 12.06 -11.72
CA GLN A 146 -24.00 10.62 -11.70
C GLN A 146 -23.25 9.93 -10.54
N LEU A 147 -23.94 9.03 -9.83
CA LEU A 147 -23.29 8.20 -8.82
C LEU A 147 -22.35 7.18 -9.45
N VAL A 148 -21.27 6.88 -8.72
CA VAL A 148 -20.29 5.85 -9.10
C VAL A 148 -20.69 4.52 -8.46
N PRO A 149 -20.62 3.39 -9.19
CA PRO A 149 -20.89 2.07 -8.62
C PRO A 149 -20.03 1.77 -7.40
N ASP A 150 -20.57 0.97 -6.49
CA ASP A 150 -19.81 0.46 -5.34
C ASP A 150 -18.84 -0.66 -5.78
N CYS A 151 -17.82 -0.89 -4.96
CA CYS A 151 -16.86 -1.97 -5.14
C CYS A 151 -17.56 -3.34 -5.19
N THR A 152 -17.21 -4.15 -6.18
CA THR A 152 -17.77 -5.49 -6.40
C THR A 152 -16.89 -6.61 -5.83
N VAL A 153 -15.63 -6.30 -5.51
CA VAL A 153 -14.70 -7.25 -4.90
C VAL A 153 -15.23 -7.67 -3.52
N PRO A 154 -15.34 -8.97 -3.20
CA PRO A 154 -15.90 -9.44 -1.95
C PRO A 154 -15.32 -8.75 -0.72
N ASP A 155 -16.19 -8.46 0.24
CA ASP A 155 -15.80 -7.85 1.50
C ASP A 155 -14.82 -8.76 2.25
N TYR A 156 -13.76 -8.14 2.76
CA TYR A 156 -12.89 -8.81 3.70
C TYR A 156 -13.58 -8.84 5.07
N GLN A 157 -13.76 -10.04 5.62
CA GLN A 157 -14.21 -10.20 7.01
C GLN A 157 -13.06 -9.79 7.94
N ALA A 158 -13.01 -8.49 8.24
CA ALA A 158 -12.07 -7.94 9.20
C ALA A 158 -12.45 -8.41 10.61
N GLY A 159 -11.98 -9.58 11.01
CA GLY A 159 -11.95 -9.97 12.42
C GLY A 159 -10.99 -9.05 13.15
N GLU A 160 -11.45 -8.35 14.19
CA GLU A 160 -10.58 -7.57 15.07
C GLU A 160 -9.91 -8.53 16.05
N ASN A 161 -8.58 -8.62 16.00
CA ASN A 161 -7.86 -9.29 17.08
C ASN A 161 -7.89 -8.41 18.34
N VAL A 162 -7.60 -9.02 19.50
CA VAL A 162 -7.70 -8.33 20.80
C VAL A 162 -6.85 -7.05 20.84
N PHE A 163 -5.67 -7.07 20.23
CA PHE A 163 -4.78 -5.92 20.20
C PHE A 163 -5.31 -4.79 19.32
N GLU A 164 -5.81 -5.11 18.13
CA GLU A 164 -6.47 -4.15 17.24
C GLU A 164 -7.70 -3.51 17.89
N ALA A 165 -8.52 -4.29 18.59
CA ALA A 165 -9.67 -3.77 19.33
C ALA A 165 -9.25 -2.77 20.42
N ILE A 166 -8.15 -3.05 21.14
CA ILE A 166 -7.60 -2.13 22.14
C ILE A 166 -7.09 -0.83 21.48
N LEU A 167 -6.32 -0.94 20.40
CA LEU A 167 -5.82 0.24 19.66
C LEU A 167 -6.95 1.08 19.07
N LEU A 168 -8.00 0.44 18.55
CA LEU A 168 -9.19 1.12 18.07
C LEU A 168 -9.86 1.87 19.21
N GLU A 169 -10.03 1.26 20.38
CA GLU A 169 -10.67 1.93 21.52
C GLU A 169 -9.84 3.11 22.02
N ILE A 170 -8.51 3.00 22.05
CA ILE A 170 -7.62 4.13 22.36
C ILE A 170 -7.79 5.25 21.34
N THR A 171 -7.70 4.93 20.04
CA THR A 171 -7.85 5.91 18.94
C THR A 171 -9.18 6.65 19.06
N ARG A 172 -10.23 5.90 19.35
CA ARG A 172 -11.58 6.39 19.55
C ARG A 172 -11.74 7.30 20.77
N ASN A 173 -11.09 6.97 21.89
CA ASN A 173 -11.07 7.84 23.07
C ASN A 173 -10.33 9.15 22.82
N ILE A 174 -9.20 9.09 22.10
CA ILE A 174 -8.46 10.29 21.69
C ILE A 174 -9.34 11.16 20.78
N TYR A 175 -9.93 10.57 19.74
CA TYR A 175 -10.80 11.28 18.80
C TYR A 175 -11.99 11.96 19.48
N ALA A 176 -12.67 11.26 20.40
CA ALA A 176 -13.75 11.83 21.20
C ALA A 176 -13.26 12.98 22.11
N GLY A 177 -12.06 12.88 22.65
CA GLY A 177 -11.42 13.95 23.43
C GLY A 177 -11.13 15.20 22.59
N GLN A 178 -10.64 15.04 21.36
CA GLN A 178 -10.34 16.17 20.46
C GLN A 178 -11.61 16.84 19.90
N THR A 179 -12.65 16.06 19.64
CA THR A 179 -13.91 16.57 19.04
C THR A 179 -14.94 17.03 20.07
N GLY A 180 -14.81 16.62 21.34
CA GLY A 180 -15.86 16.78 22.34
C GLY A 180 -17.14 15.96 22.05
N MET A 181 -17.12 15.12 21.02
CA MET A 181 -18.29 14.34 20.59
C MET A 181 -18.58 13.18 21.54
N LYS A 182 -19.87 12.93 21.76
CA LYS A 182 -20.30 11.75 22.55
C LYS A 182 -20.08 10.47 21.75
N ARG A 183 -19.44 9.50 22.42
CA ARG A 183 -19.22 8.14 21.95
C ARG A 183 -20.54 7.47 21.53
N ASN A 184 -20.52 6.74 20.43
CA ASN A 184 -21.64 5.86 20.08
C ASN A 184 -21.52 4.48 20.76
N LYS A 185 -22.55 3.65 20.63
CA LYS A 185 -22.60 2.29 21.19
C LYS A 185 -21.98 1.23 20.28
N ILE A 186 -21.71 1.56 19.02
CA ILE A 186 -21.14 0.64 18.05
C ILE A 186 -19.67 0.47 18.39
N SER A 187 -19.17 -0.76 18.51
CA SER A 187 -17.76 -1.03 18.80
C SER A 187 -16.91 -1.08 17.53
N GLY A 188 -15.58 -1.15 17.70
CA GLY A 188 -14.63 -1.34 16.61
C GLY A 188 -14.58 -0.18 15.60
N ILE A 189 -14.13 -0.50 14.38
CA ILE A 189 -13.96 0.49 13.30
C ILE A 189 -15.27 1.18 12.89
N LYS A 190 -16.38 0.45 12.88
CA LYS A 190 -17.69 0.97 12.44
C LYS A 190 -18.14 2.11 13.33
N GLY A 191 -17.94 1.97 14.65
CA GLY A 191 -18.25 3.04 15.57
C GLY A 191 -17.31 4.23 15.43
N LEU A 192 -16.02 4.02 15.14
CA LEU A 192 -15.11 5.15 14.85
C LEU A 192 -15.57 5.92 13.60
N ILE A 193 -15.90 5.20 12.53
CA ILE A 193 -16.43 5.76 11.28
C ILE A 193 -17.71 6.56 11.52
N GLU A 194 -18.65 6.03 12.30
CA GLU A 194 -19.88 6.75 12.63
C GLU A 194 -19.60 8.02 13.47
N GLU A 195 -18.67 7.98 14.41
CA GLU A 195 -18.23 9.17 15.16
C GLU A 195 -17.60 10.23 14.26
N MET A 196 -16.73 9.80 13.34
CA MET A 196 -16.08 10.69 12.37
C MET A 196 -17.12 11.32 11.45
N GLN A 197 -18.06 10.54 10.94
CA GLN A 197 -19.15 11.03 10.11
C GLN A 197 -20.03 12.05 10.86
N ARG A 198 -20.38 11.78 12.13
CA ARG A 198 -21.17 12.73 12.94
C ARG A 198 -20.43 14.04 13.17
N TYR A 199 -19.12 14.00 13.41
CA TYR A 199 -18.31 15.21 13.58
C TYR A 199 -18.21 15.99 12.26
N MET A 200 -17.90 15.32 11.15
CA MET A 200 -17.86 15.90 9.80
C MET A 200 -19.16 16.62 9.42
N LEU A 201 -20.30 16.12 9.89
CA LEU A 201 -21.61 16.71 9.63
C LEU A 201 -22.07 17.71 10.72
N SER A 202 -21.24 17.98 11.73
CA SER A 202 -21.52 18.98 12.76
C SER A 202 -21.15 20.40 12.30
N GLU A 203 -21.65 21.43 12.98
CA GLU A 203 -21.31 22.82 12.66
C GLU A 203 -19.80 23.11 12.76
N GLU A 204 -19.10 22.47 13.70
CA GLU A 204 -17.67 22.64 13.87
C GLU A 204 -16.86 21.85 12.85
N GLY A 205 -17.23 20.59 12.60
CA GLY A 205 -16.51 19.71 11.68
C GLY A 205 -16.85 19.90 10.20
N ALA A 206 -17.83 20.74 9.88
CA ALA A 206 -18.09 21.18 8.51
C ALA A 206 -16.96 22.06 7.95
N ASP A 207 -16.14 22.68 8.82
CA ASP A 207 -14.93 23.39 8.44
C ASP A 207 -13.81 22.39 8.12
N PRO A 208 -13.33 22.32 6.84
CA PRO A 208 -12.30 21.36 6.43
C PRO A 208 -11.01 21.48 7.24
N LEU A 209 -10.63 22.70 7.64
CA LEU A 209 -9.39 22.94 8.39
C LEU A 209 -9.48 22.34 9.79
N LYS A 210 -10.62 22.53 10.47
CA LYS A 210 -10.85 21.94 11.80
C LYS A 210 -10.94 20.43 11.73
N GLN A 211 -11.60 19.90 10.70
CA GLN A 211 -11.68 18.46 10.49
C GLN A 211 -10.27 17.86 10.35
N GLN A 212 -9.43 18.47 9.50
CA GLN A 212 -8.05 18.03 9.29
C GLN A 212 -7.20 18.17 10.55
N GLU A 213 -7.33 19.29 11.29
CA GLU A 213 -6.63 19.53 12.55
C GLU A 213 -6.94 18.45 13.60
N VAL A 214 -8.22 18.14 13.83
CA VAL A 214 -8.65 17.10 14.78
C VAL A 214 -8.06 15.74 14.41
N LEU A 215 -8.05 15.41 13.12
CA LEU A 215 -7.53 14.14 12.62
C LEU A 215 -6.01 14.04 12.84
N LEU A 216 -5.28 15.11 12.53
CA LEU A 216 -3.84 15.19 12.81
C LEU A 216 -3.55 15.08 14.30
N GLN A 217 -4.27 15.82 15.14
CA GLN A 217 -4.12 15.76 16.60
C GLN A 217 -4.43 14.36 17.14
N THR A 218 -5.40 13.66 16.55
CA THR A 218 -5.72 12.27 16.90
C THR A 218 -4.57 11.33 16.52
N LEU A 219 -4.03 11.47 15.30
CA LEU A 219 -2.90 10.67 14.83
C LEU A 219 -1.63 10.96 15.66
N PHE A 220 -1.34 12.22 15.95
CA PHE A 220 -0.23 12.59 16.83
C PHE A 220 -0.44 12.13 18.27
N GLY A 221 -1.67 12.12 18.78
CA GLY A 221 -1.98 11.59 20.12
C GLY A 221 -1.80 10.08 20.20
N LEU A 222 -2.02 9.37 19.09
CA LEU A 222 -1.75 7.93 18.98
C LEU A 222 -0.24 7.65 18.94
N MET A 223 0.55 8.56 18.37
CA MET A 223 1.99 8.53 18.48
C MET A 223 2.40 8.94 19.90
N THR A 224 3.07 8.07 20.65
CA THR A 224 3.58 8.46 21.99
C THR A 224 4.42 9.75 21.89
N PRO A 225 4.47 10.65 22.91
CA PRO A 225 5.14 11.96 22.79
C PRO A 225 6.61 11.92 22.36
N VAL A 226 7.28 10.79 22.55
CA VAL A 226 8.69 10.58 22.18
C VAL A 226 8.84 10.21 20.69
N LEU A 227 7.82 9.61 20.08
CA LEU A 227 7.90 9.01 18.75
C LEU A 227 7.98 10.07 17.62
N PRO A 228 7.20 11.17 17.59
CA PRO A 228 7.30 12.15 16.51
C PRO A 228 8.67 12.82 16.42
N PRO A 229 9.29 13.33 17.51
CA PRO A 229 10.64 13.89 17.44
C PRO A 229 11.68 12.84 17.01
N PHE A 230 11.59 11.62 17.57
CA PHE A 230 12.47 10.52 17.17
C PHE A 230 12.34 10.23 15.67
N TYR A 231 11.11 10.08 15.18
CA TYR A 231 10.84 9.76 13.78
C TYR A 231 11.33 10.89 12.87
N ARG A 232 11.04 12.15 13.18
CA ARG A 232 11.45 13.31 12.39
C ARG A 232 12.96 13.44 12.24
N ILE A 233 13.71 13.09 13.29
CA ILE A 233 15.18 13.13 13.28
C ILE A 233 15.77 11.88 12.63
N PHE A 234 15.29 10.70 13.02
CA PHE A 234 15.86 9.42 12.59
C PHE A 234 15.43 9.00 11.18
N MET A 235 14.18 9.28 10.82
CA MET A 235 13.61 8.91 9.51
C MET A 235 13.67 10.08 8.54
N GLY A 236 13.29 11.28 8.99
CA GLY A 236 13.24 12.48 8.15
C GLY A 236 14.56 13.26 8.04
N TRP A 237 15.61 12.86 8.77
CA TRP A 237 16.88 13.58 8.89
C TRP A 237 16.68 15.10 9.05
N LYS A 238 15.69 15.50 9.85
CA LYS A 238 15.38 16.90 10.10
C LYS A 238 15.98 17.32 11.43
N VAL A 239 16.74 18.41 11.41
CA VAL A 239 17.44 18.91 12.60
C VAL A 239 16.40 19.42 13.61
N PRO A 240 16.59 19.15 14.92
CA PRO A 240 15.77 19.74 15.98
C PRO A 240 15.70 21.26 15.89
N SER A 241 14.54 21.84 16.21
CA SER A 241 14.29 23.28 16.12
C SER A 241 13.26 23.73 17.15
N LYS A 242 13.34 24.99 17.55
CA LYS A 242 12.31 25.60 18.42
C LYS A 242 10.95 25.69 17.74
N GLU A 243 10.93 25.93 16.43
CA GLU A 243 9.70 26.05 15.65
C GLU A 243 8.89 24.74 15.63
N ALA A 244 9.58 23.59 15.65
CA ALA A 244 8.95 22.27 15.71
C ALA A 244 8.58 21.83 17.15
N ASN A 245 8.71 22.72 18.14
CA ASN A 245 8.44 22.46 19.56
C ASN A 245 9.22 21.24 20.12
N ASP A 246 10.47 21.06 19.67
CA ASP A 246 11.32 19.96 20.13
C ASP A 246 11.85 20.20 21.56
N PRO A 247 12.14 19.13 22.33
CA PRO A 247 12.76 19.27 23.64
C PRO A 247 14.08 20.06 23.59
N GLU A 248 14.27 21.02 24.50
CA GLU A 248 15.47 21.89 24.51
C GLU A 248 16.79 21.10 24.55
N TRP A 249 16.84 19.98 25.28
CA TRP A 249 18.04 19.14 25.36
C TRP A 249 18.48 18.60 23.99
N LEU A 250 17.51 18.35 23.11
CA LEU A 250 17.70 17.81 21.76
C LEU A 250 18.16 18.91 20.80
N ILE A 251 17.60 20.12 20.92
CA ILE A 251 18.04 21.32 20.21
C ILE A 251 19.49 21.65 20.56
N ASN A 252 19.81 21.67 21.86
CA ASN A 252 21.17 21.92 22.35
C ASN A 252 22.17 20.87 21.85
N LEU A 253 21.76 19.61 21.72
CA LEU A 253 22.59 18.55 21.13
C LEU A 253 22.86 18.81 19.65
N GLY A 254 21.84 19.19 18.87
CA GLY A 254 21.98 19.54 17.45
C GLY A 254 22.95 20.70 17.23
N GLN A 255 22.81 21.78 18.01
CA GLN A 255 23.71 22.92 17.98
C GLN A 255 25.17 22.54 18.32
N ARG A 256 25.37 21.68 19.33
CA ARG A 256 26.71 21.17 19.69
C ARG A 256 27.36 20.34 18.58
N LEU A 257 26.57 19.71 17.73
CA LEU A 257 27.03 18.96 16.55
C LEU A 257 27.22 19.85 15.32
N GLY A 258 27.00 21.16 15.42
CA GLY A 258 27.16 22.11 14.32
C GLY A 258 26.06 22.02 13.25
N LEU A 259 24.89 21.49 13.59
CA LEU A 259 23.75 21.37 12.68
C LEU A 259 22.91 22.64 12.72
N GLU A 260 22.53 23.15 11.55
CA GLU A 260 21.60 24.29 11.41
C GLU A 260 20.19 23.86 11.85
N GLU A 261 19.61 24.56 12.82
CA GLU A 261 18.27 24.29 13.32
C GLU A 261 17.24 24.25 12.18
N GLY A 262 16.34 23.28 12.23
CA GLY A 262 15.23 23.18 11.27
C GLY A 262 15.63 22.72 9.86
N LYS A 263 16.93 22.61 9.55
CA LYS A 263 17.39 22.11 8.25
C LYS A 263 16.92 20.67 8.03
N SER A 264 16.30 20.45 6.87
CA SER A 264 15.90 19.12 6.40
C SER A 264 16.90 18.64 5.36
N TYR A 265 17.41 17.42 5.51
CA TYR A 265 18.27 16.77 4.53
C TYR A 265 17.51 15.79 3.62
N GLY A 266 16.17 15.81 3.70
CA GLY A 266 15.31 14.81 3.07
C GLY A 266 15.26 13.51 3.88
N PRO A 267 14.36 12.59 3.52
CA PRO A 267 14.23 11.33 4.22
C PRO A 267 15.54 10.53 4.12
N ALA A 268 15.92 9.87 5.21
CA ALA A 268 17.06 8.97 5.20
C ALA A 268 16.85 7.86 4.15
N PHE A 269 17.94 7.38 3.54
CA PHE A 269 17.87 6.40 2.44
C PHE A 269 17.12 5.11 2.78
N TYR A 270 17.09 4.71 4.06
CA TYR A 270 16.37 3.54 4.54
C TYR A 270 14.92 3.86 4.97
N ALA A 271 14.56 5.12 5.16
CA ALA A 271 13.32 5.52 5.80
C ALA A 271 12.07 5.07 5.04
N PRO A 272 11.99 5.20 3.69
CA PRO A 272 10.87 4.65 2.92
C PRO A 272 10.67 3.15 3.14
N LEU A 273 11.74 2.37 2.95
CA LEU A 273 11.70 0.91 3.05
C LEU A 273 11.35 0.47 4.47
N LEU A 274 12.03 1.00 5.49
CA LEU A 274 11.79 0.64 6.88
C LEU A 274 10.35 0.98 7.29
N THR A 275 9.84 2.15 6.87
CA THR A 275 8.45 2.53 7.16
C THR A 275 7.46 1.59 6.49
N SER A 276 7.68 1.20 5.23
CA SER A 276 6.79 0.26 4.54
C SER A 276 6.72 -1.13 5.20
N ILE A 277 7.79 -1.55 5.89
CA ILE A 277 7.84 -2.81 6.64
C ILE A 277 7.09 -2.69 7.97
N VAL A 278 7.25 -1.56 8.66
CA VAL A 278 6.72 -1.36 10.02
C VAL A 278 5.25 -0.91 10.02
N ALA A 279 4.86 -0.09 9.04
CA ALA A 279 3.52 0.52 8.96
C ALA A 279 2.35 -0.48 9.02
N PRO A 280 2.39 -1.67 8.38
CA PRO A 280 1.33 -2.67 8.51
C PRO A 280 1.05 -3.08 9.97
N TYR A 281 2.07 -3.12 10.82
CA TYR A 281 1.92 -3.49 12.24
C TYR A 281 1.39 -2.33 13.09
N VAL A 282 1.63 -1.08 12.68
CA VAL A 282 1.24 0.11 13.44
C VAL A 282 -0.16 0.60 13.06
N PHE A 283 -0.49 0.62 11.77
CA PHE A 283 -1.75 1.18 11.26
C PHE A 283 -2.71 0.12 10.69
N GLY A 284 -2.31 -1.16 10.67
CA GLY A 284 -3.14 -2.25 10.16
C GLY A 284 -4.50 -2.36 10.83
N PHE A 285 -4.64 -1.93 12.10
CA PHE A 285 -5.91 -1.91 12.80
C PHE A 285 -6.97 -0.98 12.17
N LEU A 286 -6.53 0.09 11.47
CA LEU A 286 -7.37 1.05 10.76
C LEU A 286 -7.63 0.62 9.31
N VAL A 287 -6.58 0.24 8.60
CA VAL A 287 -6.64 0.04 7.14
C VAL A 287 -6.80 -1.43 6.74
N GLY A 288 -6.51 -2.38 7.62
CA GLY A 288 -6.56 -3.81 7.33
C GLY A 288 -5.21 -4.38 6.85
N PRO A 289 -5.21 -5.64 6.36
CA PRO A 289 -3.99 -6.34 6.01
C PRO A 289 -3.28 -5.69 4.83
N ALA A 290 -2.00 -5.39 5.03
CA ALA A 290 -1.12 -4.81 4.04
C ALA A 290 0.10 -5.70 3.79
N ARG A 291 0.64 -5.60 2.58
CA ARG A 291 1.88 -6.26 2.19
C ARG A 291 2.82 -5.27 1.53
N ILE A 292 4.11 -5.57 1.58
CA ILE A 292 5.14 -4.78 0.89
C ILE A 292 4.84 -4.78 -0.61
N ASN A 293 5.03 -3.62 -1.21
CA ASN A 293 4.89 -3.37 -2.63
C ASN A 293 6.01 -2.42 -3.08
N LEU A 294 6.28 -2.31 -4.37
CA LEU A 294 7.07 -1.18 -4.86
C LEU A 294 6.20 0.08 -4.87
N ARG A 295 6.85 1.23 -4.77
CA ARG A 295 6.20 2.53 -4.96
C ARG A 295 5.76 2.69 -6.42
N SER A 296 5.05 3.79 -6.67
CA SER A 296 4.53 4.07 -8.01
C SER A 296 5.64 4.33 -9.05
N ASP A 297 6.82 4.75 -8.59
CA ASP A 297 8.04 4.95 -9.37
C ASP A 297 8.98 3.72 -9.42
N GLY A 298 8.55 2.60 -8.84
CA GLY A 298 9.33 1.36 -8.81
C GLY A 298 10.47 1.32 -7.79
N GLU A 299 10.59 2.32 -6.91
CA GLU A 299 11.51 2.28 -5.78
C GLU A 299 10.93 1.56 -4.56
N PHE A 300 11.80 1.24 -3.61
CA PHE A 300 11.40 0.63 -2.34
C PHE A 300 10.69 1.63 -1.43
N GLY A 301 9.88 1.12 -0.50
CA GLY A 301 9.08 1.94 0.40
C GLY A 301 7.61 2.05 -0.01
N GLY A 302 7.12 1.11 -0.83
CA GLY A 302 5.71 0.93 -1.09
C GLY A 302 5.08 -0.12 -0.18
N LEU A 303 3.79 0.04 0.09
CA LEU A 303 2.94 -1.06 0.54
C LEU A 303 1.59 -0.97 -0.16
N VAL A 304 0.89 -2.10 -0.24
CA VAL A 304 -0.49 -2.14 -0.69
C VAL A 304 -1.34 -2.78 0.40
N VAL A 305 -2.41 -2.08 0.76
CA VAL A 305 -3.50 -2.62 1.56
C VAL A 305 -4.38 -3.41 0.60
N ASN A 306 -4.52 -4.72 0.83
CA ASN A 306 -5.21 -5.61 -0.12
C ASN A 306 -6.72 -5.32 -0.18
N LYS A 307 -7.31 -4.94 0.94
CA LYS A 307 -8.71 -4.52 1.06
C LYS A 307 -8.81 -3.54 2.22
N CYS A 308 -9.04 -2.27 1.91
CA CYS A 308 -9.00 -1.19 2.88
C CYS A 308 -10.22 -1.24 3.80
N LYS A 309 -10.02 -1.66 5.05
CA LYS A 309 -11.05 -1.75 6.10
C LYS A 309 -11.80 -0.42 6.28
N PHE A 310 -11.08 0.70 6.31
CA PHE A 310 -11.70 2.03 6.45
C PHE A 310 -12.60 2.39 5.26
N LEU A 311 -12.15 2.13 4.02
CA LEU A 311 -12.93 2.43 2.82
C LEU A 311 -14.12 1.48 2.65
N GLN A 312 -13.94 0.18 2.94
CA GLN A 312 -14.99 -0.83 2.92
C GLN A 312 -16.13 -0.46 3.88
N GLU A 313 -15.79 -0.11 5.12
CA GLU A 313 -16.78 0.15 6.17
C GLU A 313 -17.42 1.53 6.08
N SER A 314 -16.72 2.51 5.52
CA SER A 314 -17.29 3.85 5.27
C SER A 314 -18.14 3.90 4.01
N GLY A 315 -17.81 3.07 3.01
CA GLY A 315 -18.44 3.09 1.69
C GLY A 315 -18.40 4.46 1.00
N CYS A 316 -17.46 5.34 1.40
CA CYS A 316 -17.52 6.75 1.00
C CYS A 316 -16.16 7.34 0.62
N LYS A 317 -16.05 7.77 -0.63
CA LYS A 317 -14.88 8.48 -1.20
C LYS A 317 -14.49 9.70 -0.36
N GLY A 318 -15.43 10.58 -0.05
CA GLY A 318 -15.15 11.80 0.72
C GLY A 318 -14.51 11.52 2.08
N MET A 319 -14.98 10.51 2.81
CA MET A 319 -14.33 10.12 4.06
C MET A 319 -12.94 9.52 3.84
N CYS A 320 -12.77 8.70 2.81
CA CYS A 320 -11.45 8.15 2.48
C CYS A 320 -10.44 9.26 2.16
N LEU A 321 -10.85 10.24 1.35
CA LEU A 321 -10.00 11.34 0.91
C LEU A 321 -9.69 12.33 2.04
N HIS A 322 -10.71 12.80 2.76
CA HIS A 322 -10.56 13.85 3.78
C HIS A 322 -10.24 13.33 5.17
N SER A 323 -10.60 12.09 5.49
CA SER A 323 -10.38 11.54 6.84
C SER A 323 -9.22 10.55 6.94
N CYS A 324 -8.73 10.02 5.82
CA CYS A 324 -7.61 9.07 5.80
C CYS A 324 -6.45 9.57 4.95
N LYS A 325 -6.67 9.84 3.65
CA LYS A 325 -5.62 10.21 2.70
C LYS A 325 -4.94 11.53 3.07
N LEU A 326 -5.66 12.65 3.11
CA LEU A 326 -5.04 13.96 3.38
C LEU A 326 -4.31 14.01 4.74
N PRO A 327 -4.93 13.58 5.86
CA PRO A 327 -4.24 13.60 7.16
C PRO A 327 -3.02 12.69 7.21
N ALA A 328 -3.07 11.53 6.54
CA ALA A 328 -1.90 10.65 6.49
C ALA A 328 -0.75 11.29 5.72
N GLN A 329 -1.02 11.86 4.55
CA GLN A 329 0.00 12.53 3.75
C GLN A 329 0.63 13.71 4.50
N GLU A 330 -0.18 14.53 5.16
CA GLU A 330 0.31 15.68 5.95
C GLU A 330 1.08 15.26 7.20
N LEU A 331 0.65 14.22 7.92
CA LEU A 331 1.38 13.68 9.06
C LEU A 331 2.81 13.29 8.66
N PHE A 332 2.93 12.50 7.58
CA PHE A 332 4.21 11.98 7.13
C PHE A 332 5.10 13.08 6.53
N GLU A 333 4.53 14.05 5.83
CA GLU A 333 5.23 15.26 5.39
C GLU A 333 5.80 16.05 6.59
N GLY A 334 5.00 16.27 7.64
CA GLY A 334 5.43 16.92 8.88
C GLY A 334 6.56 16.18 9.60
N LEU A 335 6.57 14.85 9.49
CA LEU A 335 7.61 13.95 9.99
C LEU A 335 8.86 13.88 9.09
N GLY A 336 8.89 14.59 7.96
CA GLY A 336 10.04 14.64 7.05
C GLY A 336 10.18 13.41 6.15
N LEU A 337 9.13 12.60 6.00
CA LEU A 337 9.07 11.49 5.05
C LEU A 337 7.82 11.65 4.20
N PRO A 338 7.89 12.27 3.01
CA PRO A 338 6.73 12.47 2.15
C PRO A 338 5.97 11.16 1.91
N LEU A 339 4.65 11.22 1.83
CA LEU A 339 3.81 10.06 1.56
C LEU A 339 2.83 10.39 0.45
N ARG A 340 2.69 9.49 -0.52
CA ARG A 340 1.59 9.47 -1.47
C ARG A 340 0.67 8.29 -1.17
N VAL A 341 -0.62 8.58 -0.99
CA VAL A 341 -1.67 7.56 -0.80
C VAL A 341 -2.58 7.54 -2.02
N SER A 342 -2.68 6.37 -2.65
CA SER A 342 -3.41 6.15 -3.90
C SER A 342 -4.48 5.06 -3.69
N PRO A 343 -5.70 5.43 -3.25
CA PRO A 343 -6.81 4.50 -3.11
C PRO A 343 -7.36 4.09 -4.49
N ASN A 344 -7.76 2.82 -4.61
CA ASN A 344 -8.56 2.32 -5.71
C ASN A 344 -10.00 2.11 -5.20
N PHE A 345 -10.97 2.85 -5.74
CA PHE A 345 -12.36 2.77 -5.28
C PHE A 345 -13.13 1.57 -5.85
N ASP A 346 -12.66 0.99 -6.95
CA ASP A 346 -13.30 -0.14 -7.62
C ASP A 346 -12.90 -1.47 -6.96
N SER A 347 -11.65 -1.60 -6.50
CA SER A 347 -11.14 -2.79 -5.80
C SER A 347 -11.06 -2.63 -4.27
N GLN A 348 -11.07 -1.40 -3.77
CA GLN A 348 -10.75 -1.02 -2.39
C GLN A 348 -9.33 -1.38 -1.96
N GLU A 349 -8.42 -1.62 -2.91
CA GLU A 349 -6.98 -1.64 -2.62
C GLU A 349 -6.49 -0.21 -2.34
N CYS A 350 -5.44 -0.06 -1.53
CA CYS A 350 -4.86 1.24 -1.25
C CYS A 350 -3.34 1.17 -1.28
N GLN A 351 -2.73 1.85 -2.26
CA GLN A 351 -1.29 1.94 -2.41
C GLN A 351 -0.74 3.09 -1.56
N TRP A 352 0.30 2.82 -0.78
CA TRP A 352 1.02 3.81 0.01
C TRP A 352 2.48 3.83 -0.47
N SER A 353 2.97 4.99 -0.87
CA SER A 353 4.34 5.19 -1.35
C SER A 353 5.07 6.16 -0.43
N PHE A 354 5.87 5.63 0.50
CA PHE A 354 6.68 6.43 1.42
C PHE A 354 7.91 7.00 0.71
N GLY A 355 8.29 8.23 1.05
CA GLY A 355 9.29 9.04 0.37
C GLY A 355 8.85 9.57 -1.01
N GLU A 356 7.60 9.41 -1.41
CA GLU A 356 7.06 9.94 -2.67
C GLU A 356 6.16 11.12 -2.32
N ALA A 357 6.42 12.30 -2.91
CA ALA A 357 5.59 13.47 -2.67
C ALA A 357 4.20 13.27 -3.27
N ALA A 358 3.16 13.62 -2.51
CA ALA A 358 1.81 13.66 -3.03
C ALA A 358 1.67 14.80 -4.05
N PRO A 359 1.02 14.58 -5.21
CA PRO A 359 0.68 15.67 -6.11
C PRO A 359 -0.37 16.60 -5.47
N PRO A 360 -0.50 17.84 -5.96
CA PRO A 360 -1.64 18.71 -5.63
C PRO A 360 -2.97 18.02 -5.96
N VAL A 361 -4.04 18.37 -5.23
CA VAL A 361 -5.36 17.74 -5.37
C VAL A 361 -5.89 17.85 -6.80
N GLU A 362 -5.62 18.97 -7.48
CA GLU A 362 -6.06 19.26 -8.84
C GLU A 362 -5.40 18.35 -9.89
N GLU A 363 -4.20 17.85 -9.58
CA GLU A 363 -3.39 17.00 -10.47
C GLU A 363 -3.45 15.52 -10.06
N ASP A 364 -4.13 15.20 -8.96
CA ASP A 364 -4.17 13.86 -8.40
C ASP A 364 -5.28 13.01 -9.06
N SER A 365 -4.87 12.09 -9.94
CA SER A 365 -5.77 11.12 -10.57
C SER A 365 -6.51 10.22 -9.58
N THR A 366 -5.99 10.09 -8.35
CA THR A 366 -6.60 9.32 -7.27
C THR A 366 -7.52 10.17 -6.40
N TRP A 367 -7.90 11.35 -6.90
CA TRP A 367 -8.97 12.21 -6.41
C TRP A 367 -10.16 12.25 -7.42
N PRO A 368 -10.89 11.14 -7.61
CA PRO A 368 -11.96 11.09 -8.57
C PRO A 368 -13.22 11.80 -8.06
N GLN A 369 -13.87 12.53 -8.95
CA GLN A 369 -15.17 13.17 -8.69
C GLN A 369 -16.30 12.12 -8.56
N GLY A 370 -17.38 12.52 -7.89
CA GLY A 370 -18.63 11.75 -7.78
C GLY A 370 -18.70 10.82 -6.58
N CYS A 371 -19.87 10.75 -5.95
CA CYS A 371 -20.11 9.89 -4.78
C CYS A 371 -20.30 8.43 -5.18
N LEU A 372 -19.86 7.52 -4.31
CA LEU A 372 -20.26 6.11 -4.36
C LEU A 372 -21.76 5.97 -4.05
N ASN A 373 -22.42 4.97 -4.64
CA ASN A 373 -23.84 4.71 -4.41
C ASN A 373 -24.13 4.44 -2.92
N GLY A 374 -23.31 3.58 -2.31
CA GLY A 374 -23.39 3.14 -0.93
C GLY A 374 -22.98 4.17 0.12
N CYS A 375 -22.47 5.35 -0.27
CA CYS A 375 -21.94 6.32 0.70
C CYS A 375 -23.02 6.78 1.72
N GLY A 376 -22.81 6.41 2.99
CA GLY A 376 -23.67 6.80 4.11
C GLY A 376 -23.69 8.31 4.36
N THR A 377 -22.56 8.99 4.18
CA THR A 377 -22.45 10.45 4.33
C THR A 377 -23.34 11.20 3.35
N ARG A 378 -23.40 10.75 2.09
CA ARG A 378 -24.29 11.33 1.07
C ARG A 378 -25.76 11.22 1.48
N LYS A 379 -26.18 10.05 1.99
CA LYS A 379 -27.55 9.82 2.46
C LYS A 379 -27.91 10.75 3.63
N ALA A 380 -27.03 10.85 4.62
CA ALA A 380 -27.21 11.76 5.76
C ALA A 380 -27.30 13.23 5.33
N VAL A 381 -26.44 13.68 4.41
CA VAL A 381 -26.50 15.03 3.83
C VAL A 381 -27.83 15.30 3.13
N ALA A 382 -28.32 14.35 2.32
CA ALA A 382 -29.60 14.48 1.63
C ALA A 382 -30.78 14.58 2.62
N GLU A 383 -30.77 13.81 3.71
CA GLU A 383 -31.79 13.85 4.76
C GLU A 383 -31.78 15.18 5.53
N MET A 384 -30.60 15.72 5.86
CA MET A 384 -30.47 17.03 6.50
C MET A 384 -31.02 18.16 5.62
N ARG A 385 -30.78 18.09 4.31
CA ARG A 385 -31.31 19.08 3.35
C ARG A 385 -32.84 19.01 3.27
N ASN A 386 -33.40 17.80 3.22
CA ASN A 386 -34.85 17.59 3.12
C ASN A 386 -35.60 18.02 4.40
N SER A 387 -34.93 18.01 5.56
CA SER A 387 -35.50 18.45 6.84
C SER A 387 -35.40 19.95 7.09
N GLY A 388 -34.85 20.74 6.15
CA GLY A 388 -34.78 22.20 6.25
C GLY A 388 -33.81 22.71 7.32
N VAL A 389 -32.93 21.85 7.83
CA VAL A 389 -31.87 22.25 8.75
C VAL A 389 -30.87 23.08 7.95
N LYS A 390 -30.73 24.36 8.32
CA LYS A 390 -29.70 25.25 7.78
C LYS A 390 -28.33 24.78 8.28
N SER A 391 -27.73 23.84 7.57
CA SER A 391 -26.30 23.59 7.68
C SER A 391 -25.60 24.79 7.03
N GLY A 392 -24.81 25.52 7.82
CA GLY A 392 -23.81 26.42 7.24
C GLY A 392 -22.98 25.60 6.27
N GLU A 393 -22.96 26.02 5.01
CA GLU A 393 -22.12 25.50 3.93
C GLU A 393 -21.86 23.99 4.01
N LEU A 394 -22.89 23.22 3.67
CA LEU A 394 -22.82 21.78 3.43
C LEU A 394 -21.50 21.40 2.77
N ALA A 395 -20.67 20.70 3.54
CA ALA A 395 -19.42 20.10 3.11
C ALA A 395 -19.62 19.51 1.70
N ASN A 396 -19.00 20.17 0.73
CA ASN A 396 -18.94 19.64 -0.62
C ASN A 396 -18.26 18.27 -0.48
N CYS A 397 -18.97 17.22 -0.90
CA CYS A 397 -18.36 15.93 -1.14
C CYS A 397 -17.42 16.12 -2.35
N TYR A 398 -16.22 16.66 -2.09
CA TYR A 398 -15.12 16.72 -3.05
C TYR A 398 -14.31 15.45 -2.98
#